data_AF-A0A957EZR6-F1
#
_entry.id   AF-A0A957EZR6-F1
#
_cell.length_a   1.000
_cell.length_b   1.000
_cell.length_c   1.000
_cell.angle_alpha   90.00
_cell.angle_beta   90.00
_cell.angle_gamma   90.00
#
_symmetry.space_group_name_H-M   'P 1'
#
loop_
_entity.id
_entity.type
_entity.pdbx_description
1 polymer ?
#
loop_
_entity_poly.entity_id
_entity_poly.type
_entity_poly.pdbx_seq_one_letter_code
_entity_poly.pdbx_strand_id
1 'polypeptide(L)'
;QTHYALALNYYDKAIENLSNEEQSQTAYDLEGAAYHLEMGLVWNGQSPSDDLVTLIGEIHTVTADIVTGNNVTPNQDAIDALGQHIQQLGEAVSGNQ
;
A
#
# COMPACT_ATOMS: atom_id res chain seq x y z
N GLN A 1 -5.05 -1.30 -16.96
CA GLN A 1 -4.34 -1.81 -15.77
C GLN A 1 -5.37 -2.16 -14.72
N THR A 2 -5.21 -3.29 -14.04
CA THR A 2 -6.06 -3.65 -12.89
C THR A 2 -5.74 -2.70 -11.73
N HIS A 3 -6.70 -2.47 -10.84
CA HIS A 3 -6.51 -1.66 -9.63
C HIS A 3 -5.34 -2.16 -8.77
N TYR A 4 -5.12 -3.47 -8.69
CA TYR A 4 -3.95 -4.06 -8.04
C TYR A 4 -2.62 -3.65 -8.67
N ALA A 5 -2.52 -3.61 -10.00
CA ALA A 5 -1.30 -3.17 -10.68
C ALA A 5 -0.99 -1.69 -10.44
N LEU A 6 -2.03 -0.87 -10.25
CA LEU A 6 -1.87 0.53 -9.87
C LEU A 6 -1.42 0.66 -8.41
N ALA A 7 -2.00 -0.13 -7.49
CA ALA A 7 -1.57 -0.16 -6.09
C ALA A 7 -0.08 -0.53 -5.94
N LEU A 8 0.39 -1.55 -6.68
CA LEU A 8 1.80 -1.91 -6.75
C LEU A 8 2.68 -0.78 -7.27
N ASN A 9 2.26 -0.09 -8.34
CA ASN A 9 3.03 1.03 -8.89
C ASN A 9 3.18 2.19 -7.90
N TYR A 10 2.13 2.48 -7.13
CA TYR A 10 2.18 3.50 -6.08
C TYR A 10 3.07 3.05 -4.92
N TYR A 11 2.99 1.78 -4.51
CA TYR A 11 3.89 1.23 -3.50
C TYR A 11 5.37 1.32 -3.92
N ASP A 12 5.70 0.96 -5.18
CA ASP A 12 7.08 1.07 -5.69
C ASP A 12 7.59 2.51 -5.65
N LYS A 13 6.74 3.49 -5.96
CA LYS A 13 7.08 4.92 -5.82
C LYS A 13 7.29 5.33 -4.38
N ALA A 14 6.48 4.83 -3.45
CA ALA A 14 6.67 5.11 -2.03
C ALA A 14 8.05 4.63 -1.55
N ILE A 15 8.51 3.45 -2.00
CA ILE A 15 9.87 2.95 -1.71
C ILE A 15 10.96 3.84 -2.30
N GLU A 16 10.80 4.28 -3.55
CA GLU A 16 11.74 5.21 -4.20
C GLU A 16 11.84 6.53 -3.43
N ASN A 17 10.69 7.12 -3.08
CA ASN A 17 10.62 8.39 -2.38
C ASN A 17 11.13 8.29 -0.94
N LEU A 18 10.92 7.15 -0.29
CA LEU A 18 11.50 6.87 1.01
C LEU A 18 13.04 6.86 0.95
N SER A 19 13.60 6.19 -0.06
CA SER A 19 15.04 6.10 -0.28
C SER A 19 15.67 7.48 -0.57
N ASN A 20 14.88 8.41 -1.11
CA ASN A 20 15.26 9.79 -1.38
C ASN A 20 14.97 10.75 -0.20
N GLU A 21 14.56 10.23 0.96
CA GLU A 21 14.18 11.01 2.14
C GLU A 21 12.96 11.95 1.93
N GLU A 22 12.13 11.67 0.91
CA GLU A 22 10.93 12.44 0.56
C GLU A 22 9.69 11.93 1.30
N GLN A 23 9.65 12.17 2.62
CA GLN A 23 8.60 11.64 3.51
C GLN A 23 7.17 12.00 3.07
N SER A 24 6.91 13.27 2.74
CA SER A 24 5.58 13.70 2.30
C SER A 24 5.13 13.00 1.01
N GLN A 25 6.07 12.74 0.11
CA GLN A 25 5.79 12.05 -1.15
C GLN A 25 5.60 10.54 -0.92
N THR A 26 6.38 9.94 -0.03
CA THR A 26 6.21 8.56 0.44
C THR A 26 4.79 8.34 0.97
N ALA A 27 4.32 9.22 1.87
CA ALA A 27 2.97 9.16 2.42
C ALA A 27 1.89 9.32 1.34
N TYR A 28 2.08 10.25 0.40
CA TYR A 28 1.14 10.45 -0.71
C TYR A 28 1.02 9.19 -1.58
N ASP A 29 2.14 8.55 -1.91
CA ASP A 29 2.14 7.36 -2.73
C ASP A 29 1.57 6.14 -1.99
N LEU A 30 1.78 6.01 -0.67
CA LEU A 30 1.11 4.99 0.14
C LEU A 30 -0.42 5.16 0.16
N GLU A 31 -0.92 6.38 0.32
CA GLU A 31 -2.37 6.66 0.20
C GLU A 31 -2.90 6.33 -1.20
N GLY A 32 -2.12 6.58 -2.25
CA GLY A 32 -2.44 6.15 -3.60
C GLY A 32 -2.58 4.63 -3.72
N ALA A 33 -1.69 3.87 -3.07
CA ALA A 33 -1.76 2.41 -3.04
C ALA A 33 -3.04 1.92 -2.33
N ALA A 34 -3.35 2.45 -1.15
CA ALA A 34 -4.57 2.13 -0.41
C ALA A 34 -5.84 2.43 -1.22
N TYR A 35 -5.92 3.63 -1.80
CA TYR A 35 -7.05 4.03 -2.65
C TYR A 35 -7.29 3.05 -3.81
N HIS A 36 -6.22 2.60 -4.48
CA HIS A 36 -6.37 1.66 -5.57
C HIS A 36 -6.80 0.27 -5.10
N LEU A 37 -6.34 -0.20 -3.94
CA LEU A 37 -6.82 -1.44 -3.33
C LEU A 37 -8.31 -1.36 -2.99
N GLU A 38 -8.76 -0.26 -2.38
CA GLU A 38 -10.17 0.01 -2.10
C GLU A 38 -11.03 0.04 -3.36
N MET A 39 -10.57 0.72 -4.40
CA MET A 39 -11.31 0.80 -5.66
C MET A 39 -11.39 -0.55 -6.38
N GLY A 40 -10.36 -1.39 -6.25
CA GLY A 40 -10.36 -2.76 -6.75
C GLY A 40 -11.48 -3.61 -6.15
N LEU A 41 -11.78 -3.42 -4.85
CA LEU A 41 -12.88 -4.08 -4.15
C LEU A 41 -14.25 -3.67 -4.73
N VAL A 42 -14.45 -2.35 -4.85
CA VAL A 42 -15.70 -1.78 -5.34
C VAL A 42 -15.99 -2.25 -6.77
N TRP A 43 -14.98 -2.26 -7.64
CA TRP A 43 -15.17 -2.57 -9.06
C TRP A 43 -15.29 -4.07 -9.35
N ASN A 44 -14.64 -4.93 -8.57
CA ASN A 44 -14.78 -6.38 -8.73
C ASN A 44 -16.05 -6.94 -8.09
N GLY A 45 -16.84 -6.10 -7.38
CA GLY A 45 -18.07 -6.53 -6.70
C GLY A 45 -17.81 -7.57 -5.61
N GLN A 46 -16.58 -7.67 -5.12
CA GLN A 46 -16.16 -8.62 -4.10
C GLN A 46 -16.29 -7.97 -2.73
N SER A 47 -16.82 -8.71 -1.76
CA SER A 47 -16.64 -8.33 -0.36
C SER A 47 -15.14 -8.41 -0.05
N PRO A 48 -14.57 -7.40 0.62
CA PRO A 48 -13.16 -7.44 0.96
C PRO A 48 -12.86 -8.63 1.86
N SER A 49 -11.78 -9.34 1.56
CA SER A 49 -11.21 -10.32 2.50
C SER A 49 -10.68 -9.58 3.73
N ASP A 50 -10.70 -10.23 4.88
CA ASP A 50 -10.16 -9.68 6.13
C ASP A 50 -8.67 -9.27 5.96
N ASP A 51 -7.91 -10.03 5.17
CA ASP A 51 -6.50 -9.72 4.85
C ASP A 51 -6.35 -8.40 4.10
N LEU A 52 -7.25 -8.10 3.16
CA LEU A 52 -7.20 -6.86 2.38
C LEU A 52 -7.65 -5.66 3.19
N VAL A 53 -8.67 -5.82 4.06
CA VAL A 53 -9.06 -4.77 5.02
C VAL A 53 -7.90 -4.46 5.97
N THR A 54 -7.23 -5.51 6.46
CA THR A 54 -6.07 -5.38 7.36
C THR A 54 -4.95 -4.62 6.67
N LEU A 55 -4.58 -5.00 5.44
CA LEU A 55 -3.56 -4.30 4.66
C LEU A 55 -3.89 -2.81 4.46
N ILE A 56 -5.12 -2.47 4.05
CA ILE A 56 -5.52 -1.07 3.87
C ILE A 56 -5.37 -0.29 5.18
N GLY A 57 -5.76 -0.88 6.32
CA GLY A 57 -5.56 -0.29 7.63
C GLY A 57 -4.09 -0.11 8.03
N GLU A 58 -3.23 -1.07 7.69
CA GLU A 58 -1.77 -0.97 7.89
C GLU A 58 -1.18 0.17 7.06
N ILE A 59 -1.57 0.30 5.78
CA ILE A 59 -1.11 1.39 4.91
C ILE A 59 -1.47 2.76 5.52
N HIS A 60 -2.73 2.96 5.94
CA HIS A 60 -3.14 4.22 6.57
C HIS A 60 -2.41 4.51 7.87
N THR A 61 -2.11 3.47 8.66
CA THR A 61 -1.35 3.63 9.91
C THR A 61 0.08 4.10 9.62
N VAL A 62 0.76 3.46 8.67
CA VAL A 62 2.11 3.84 8.25
C VAL A 62 2.13 5.26 7.66
N THR A 63 1.16 5.62 6.81
CA THR A 63 1.02 6.99 6.29
C THR A 63 0.87 7.99 7.43
N ALA A 64 -0.01 7.72 8.41
CA ALA A 64 -0.23 8.62 9.54
C ALA A 64 1.04 8.82 10.38
N ASP A 65 1.82 7.77 10.60
CA ASP A 65 3.11 7.84 11.30
C ASP A 65 4.13 8.71 10.55
N ILE A 66 4.19 8.60 9.22
CA ILE A 66 5.04 9.44 8.37
C ILE A 66 4.62 10.90 8.45
N VAL A 67 3.33 11.19 8.29
CA VAL A 67 2.79 12.57 8.25
C VAL A 67 2.89 13.27 9.61
N THR A 68 2.62 12.56 10.69
CA THR A 68 2.67 13.13 12.05
C THR A 68 4.10 13.37 12.53
N GLY A 69 5.11 12.90 11.79
CA GLY A 69 6.50 13.12 12.12
C GLY A 69 6.83 12.56 13.50
N ASN A 70 6.28 11.39 13.84
CA ASN A 70 6.57 10.65 15.07
C ASN A 70 8.02 10.11 15.06
N ASN A 71 9.02 10.96 14.75
CA ASN A 71 10.47 10.92 14.98
C ASN A 71 11.16 9.55 15.04
N VAL A 72 10.71 8.62 14.21
CA VAL A 72 11.43 7.43 13.83
C VAL A 72 11.55 7.55 12.32
N THR A 73 12.76 7.36 11.78
CA THR A 73 12.99 7.08 10.36
C THR A 73 11.79 6.30 9.83
N PRO A 74 11.15 6.70 8.71
CA PRO A 74 9.93 6.05 8.24
C PRO A 74 10.18 4.56 8.28
N ASN A 75 9.34 3.83 9.01
CA ASN A 75 9.65 2.48 9.46
C ASN A 75 9.80 1.59 8.23
N GLN A 76 11.03 1.48 7.71
CA GLN A 76 11.37 0.76 6.49
C GLN A 76 10.85 -0.66 6.59
N ASP A 77 10.96 -1.27 7.77
CA ASP A 77 10.42 -2.59 8.05
C ASP A 77 8.89 -2.66 7.89
N ALA A 78 8.17 -1.60 8.28
CA ALA A 78 6.72 -1.53 8.10
C ALA A 78 6.36 -1.36 6.61
N ILE A 79 7.07 -0.49 5.89
CA ILE A 79 6.82 -0.30 4.46
C ILE A 79 7.17 -1.58 3.70
N ASP A 80 8.28 -2.24 4.00
CA ASP A 80 8.67 -3.53 3.41
C ASP A 80 7.63 -4.62 3.71
N ALA A 81 7.03 -4.64 4.92
CA ALA A 81 5.94 -5.54 5.27
C ALA A 81 4.68 -5.29 4.42
N LEU A 82 4.34 -4.02 4.16
CA LEU A 82 3.24 -3.67 3.23
C LEU A 82 3.52 -4.24 1.83
N GLY A 83 4.75 -4.15 1.34
CA GLY A 83 5.14 -4.71 0.04
C GLY A 83 4.95 -6.21 -0.05
N GLN A 84 5.32 -6.94 1.01
CA GLN A 84 5.11 -8.40 1.07
C GLN A 84 3.61 -8.75 1.04
N HIS A 85 2.77 -8.03 1.80
CA HIS A 85 1.32 -8.24 1.77
C HIS A 85 0.71 -7.91 0.40
N ILE A 86 1.10 -6.79 -0.24
CA ILE A 86 0.58 -6.42 -1.56
C ILE A 86 0.99 -7.47 -2.62
N GLN A 87 2.23 -7.99 -2.58
CA GLN A 87 2.68 -9.05 -3.48
C GLN A 87 1.88 -10.35 -3.28
N GLN A 88 1.69 -10.80 -2.03
CA GLN A 88 0.93 -12.02 -1.72
C GLN A 88 -0.51 -11.94 -2.24
N LEU A 89 -1.16 -10.77 -2.08
CA LEU A 89 -2.51 -10.56 -2.61
C LEU A 89 -2.53 -10.48 -4.14
N GLY A 90 -1.52 -9.85 -4.75
CA GLY A 90 -1.35 -9.81 -6.20
C GLY A 90 -1.21 -11.21 -6.82
N GLU A 91 -0.43 -12.09 -6.19
CA GLU A 91 -0.26 -13.50 -6.58
C GLU A 91 -1.56 -14.30 -6.44
N ALA A 92 -2.31 -14.09 -5.35
CA ALA A 92 -3.60 -14.75 -5.13
C ALA A 92 -4.65 -14.36 -6.19
N VAL A 93 -4.61 -13.13 -6.69
CA VAL A 93 -5.51 -12.65 -7.76
C VAL A 93 -5.09 -13.16 -9.14
N SER A 94 -3.79 -13.26 -9.39
CA SER A 94 -3.25 -13.71 -10.70
C SER A 94 -3.21 -15.23 -10.86
N GLY A 95 -3.13 -15.99 -9.77
CA GLY A 95 -3.25 -17.47 -9.78
C GLY A 95 -4.67 -18.00 -9.94
N ASN A 96 -5.69 -17.12 -9.90
CA ASN A 96 -7.11 -17.44 -10.11
C ASN A 96 -7.60 -17.09 -11.53
N GLN A 97 -6.69 -16.77 -12.47
CA GLN A 97 -7.00 -16.51 -13.88
C GLN A 97 -6.78 -17.73 -14.78
#